data_AF-A0A455ULY9-F1
#
_entry.id   AF-A0A455ULY9-F1
#
_cell.length_a   1.000
_cell.length_b   1.000
_cell.length_c   1.000
_cell.angle_alpha   90.00
_cell.angle_beta   90.00
_cell.angle_gamma   90.00
#
_symmetry.space_group_name_H-M   'P 1'
#
loop_
_entity.id
_entity.type
_entity.pdbx_description
1 polymer ?
#
loop_
_entity_poly.entity_id
_entity_poly.type
_entity_poly.pdbx_seq_one_letter_code
_entity_poly.pdbx_strand_id
1 'polypeptide(L)'
;MEERAAEMEKASGSHLRRAEKQLLKEQVYEELLPTSLKRTGHFLMAIDIRRKWILIDAASRKKAEEALDLLRLTLGSLKVTPMATSDRPTALMTRWLAASTERAEGWALGEFCQLESPSGNDGVIKVSEVDLDSDEIQQHLDGGRICSALSIARTGQLAMQLQDDLGLKKIKFDDALLEHADSGDDEASRFDADAHIHIPALAAVVEELITLLGVNQSLR
;
A
#
# COMPACT_ATOMS: atom_id res chain seq x y z
N MET A 1 17.78 -9.73 -27.92
CA MET A 1 18.49 -10.98 -27.52
C MET A 1 18.02 -12.15 -28.36
N GLU A 2 16.72 -12.44 -28.40
CA GLU A 2 16.15 -13.56 -29.18
C GLU A 2 16.49 -13.47 -30.68
N GLU A 3 16.43 -12.28 -31.27
CA GLU A 3 16.79 -12.02 -32.66
C GLU A 3 18.27 -12.37 -32.95
N ARG A 4 19.21 -11.82 -32.17
CA ARG A 4 20.65 -12.13 -32.30
C ARG A 4 20.98 -13.60 -32.01
N ALA A 5 20.27 -14.23 -31.08
CA ALA A 5 20.42 -15.64 -30.80
C ALA A 5 20.01 -16.50 -32.02
N ALA A 6 18.88 -16.16 -32.66
CA ALA A 6 18.41 -16.84 -33.86
C ALA A 6 19.37 -16.68 -35.05
N GLU A 7 20.01 -15.52 -35.20
CA GLU A 7 21.04 -15.30 -36.22
C GLU A 7 22.29 -16.16 -35.99
N MET A 8 22.77 -16.26 -34.74
CA MET A 8 23.93 -17.09 -34.38
C MET A 8 23.63 -18.59 -34.51
N GLU A 9 22.43 -19.04 -34.14
CA GLU A 9 22.01 -20.44 -34.30
C GLU A 9 21.85 -20.81 -35.79
N LYS A 10 21.33 -19.89 -36.61
CA LYS A 10 21.22 -20.06 -38.06
C LYS A 10 22.59 -20.10 -38.76
N ALA A 11 23.54 -19.31 -38.28
CA ALA A 11 24.91 -19.27 -38.82
C ALA A 11 25.75 -20.49 -38.41
N SER A 12 25.58 -21.00 -37.18
CA SER A 12 26.33 -22.15 -36.66
C SER A 12 25.68 -23.51 -36.94
N GLY A 13 24.39 -23.52 -37.31
CA GLY A 13 23.63 -24.76 -37.58
C GLY A 13 23.27 -25.55 -36.33
N SER A 14 23.44 -24.98 -35.13
CA SER A 14 23.17 -25.63 -33.85
C SER A 14 22.62 -24.64 -32.82
N HIS A 15 21.88 -25.13 -31.85
CA HIS A 15 21.35 -24.29 -30.77
C HIS A 15 22.46 -23.78 -29.84
N LEU A 16 22.34 -22.53 -29.38
CA LEU A 16 23.27 -21.95 -28.43
C LEU A 16 23.16 -22.65 -27.08
N ARG A 17 24.32 -22.99 -26.51
CA ARG A 17 24.42 -23.57 -25.18
C ARG A 17 24.08 -22.50 -24.13
N ARG A 18 23.74 -22.95 -22.91
CA ARG A 18 23.39 -22.06 -21.79
C ARG A 18 24.47 -20.99 -21.51
N ALA A 19 25.75 -21.37 -21.60
CA ALA A 19 26.86 -20.44 -21.40
C ALA A 19 26.93 -19.37 -22.50
N GLU A 20 26.72 -19.75 -23.77
CA GLU A 20 26.73 -18.82 -24.90
C GLU A 20 25.54 -17.86 -24.86
N LYS A 21 24.36 -18.35 -24.44
CA LYS A 21 23.18 -17.50 -24.20
C LYS A 21 23.41 -16.49 -23.07
N GLN A 22 24.12 -16.89 -22.01
CA GLN A 22 24.45 -16.00 -20.91
C GLN A 22 25.44 -14.90 -21.35
N LEU A 23 26.48 -15.26 -22.09
CA LEU A 23 27.44 -14.30 -22.64
C LEU A 23 26.76 -13.31 -23.61
N LEU A 24 25.90 -13.81 -24.50
CA LEU A 24 25.12 -12.98 -25.41
C LEU A 24 24.19 -12.02 -24.65
N LYS A 25 23.60 -12.46 -23.53
CA LYS A 25 22.78 -11.61 -22.68
C LYS A 25 23.59 -10.49 -22.04
N GLU A 26 24.79 -10.78 -21.56
CA GLU A 26 25.72 -9.79 -20.98
C GLU A 26 26.16 -8.76 -22.03
N GLN A 27 26.54 -9.19 -23.23
CA GLN A 27 26.90 -8.30 -24.35
C GLN A 27 25.75 -7.38 -24.74
N VAL A 28 24.56 -7.93 -24.93
CA VAL A 28 23.36 -7.12 -25.23
C VAL A 28 23.06 -6.14 -24.09
N TYR A 29 23.31 -6.52 -22.84
CA TYR A 29 23.11 -5.63 -21.69
C TYR A 29 24.11 -4.47 -21.70
N GLU A 30 25.41 -4.74 -21.90
CA GLU A 30 26.45 -3.71 -21.97
C GLU A 30 26.24 -2.74 -23.14
N GLU A 31 25.77 -3.23 -24.28
CA GLU A 31 25.47 -2.39 -25.44
C GLU A 31 24.23 -1.49 -25.23
N LEU A 32 23.19 -2.00 -24.56
CA LEU A 32 21.94 -1.28 -24.35
C LEU A 32 21.95 -0.40 -23.10
N LEU A 33 22.83 -0.65 -22.13
CA LEU A 33 22.88 0.11 -20.88
C LEU A 33 23.13 1.63 -21.10
N PRO A 34 24.08 2.07 -21.96
CA PRO A 34 24.36 3.49 -22.17
C PRO A 34 23.19 4.25 -22.82
N THR A 35 22.41 3.57 -23.66
CA THR A 35 21.27 4.16 -24.39
C THR A 35 19.94 3.90 -23.69
N SER A 36 19.95 3.21 -22.55
CA SER A 36 18.75 2.90 -21.79
C SER A 36 18.12 4.17 -21.21
N LEU A 37 16.79 4.24 -21.30
CA LEU A 37 16.04 5.33 -20.68
C LEU A 37 16.10 5.18 -19.17
N LYS A 38 16.54 6.24 -18.49
CA LYS A 38 16.53 6.30 -17.03
C LYS A 38 15.11 6.49 -16.54
N ARG A 39 14.68 5.67 -15.58
CA ARG A 39 13.44 5.89 -14.83
C ARG A 39 13.80 6.26 -13.39
N THR A 40 13.62 7.53 -13.06
CA THR A 40 13.77 8.00 -11.68
C THR A 40 12.46 7.81 -10.93
N GLY A 41 12.55 7.36 -9.69
CA GLY A 41 11.43 7.32 -8.75
C GLY A 41 11.77 8.12 -7.51
N HIS A 42 10.76 8.71 -6.90
CA HIS A 42 10.88 9.40 -5.62
C HIS A 42 10.02 8.67 -4.58
N PHE A 43 10.46 8.71 -3.33
CA PHE A 43 9.68 8.23 -2.18
C PHE A 43 9.42 9.42 -1.27
N LEU A 44 8.15 9.62 -0.91
CA LEU A 44 7.81 10.54 0.17
C LEU A 44 7.79 9.73 1.48
N MET A 45 8.39 10.28 2.52
CA MET A 45 8.43 9.67 3.83
C MET A 45 8.23 10.74 4.90
N ALA A 46 7.43 10.43 5.90
CA ALA A 46 7.33 11.21 7.13
C ALA A 46 7.86 10.39 8.30
N ILE A 47 8.79 10.98 9.08
CA ILE A 47 9.35 10.37 10.28
C ILE A 47 8.76 11.08 11.49
N ASP A 48 7.83 10.44 12.18
CA ASP A 48 7.28 10.95 13.44
C ASP A 48 8.09 10.37 14.60
N ILE A 49 9.03 11.16 15.10
CA ILE A 49 9.90 10.77 16.22
C ILE A 49 9.15 10.64 17.55
N ARG A 50 7.99 11.29 17.71
CA ARG A 50 7.20 11.23 18.96
C ARG A 50 6.47 9.89 19.04
N ARG A 51 5.86 9.48 17.93
CA ARG A 51 5.19 8.18 17.80
C ARG A 51 6.15 7.03 17.51
N LYS A 52 7.39 7.35 17.09
CA LYS A 52 8.39 6.41 16.56
C LYS A 52 7.90 5.70 15.30
N TRP A 53 7.20 6.44 14.45
CA TRP A 53 6.65 5.92 13.20
C TRP A 53 7.42 6.42 12.00
N ILE A 54 7.48 5.58 10.97
CA ILE A 54 7.89 5.97 9.63
C ILE A 54 6.71 5.68 8.72
N LEU A 55 6.11 6.74 8.20
CA LEU A 55 5.06 6.68 7.19
C LEU A 55 5.73 6.77 5.83
N ILE A 56 5.44 5.84 4.93
CA ILE A 56 6.06 5.77 3.61
C ILE A 56 4.95 5.80 2.57
N ASP A 57 4.98 6.81 1.71
CA ASP A 57 4.12 6.85 0.53
C ASP A 57 4.70 5.90 -0.52
N ALA A 58 4.09 4.72 -0.62
CA ALA A 58 4.51 3.68 -1.54
C ALA A 58 3.31 2.87 -2.05
N ALA A 59 3.32 2.58 -3.35
CA ALA A 59 2.27 1.77 -3.99
C ALA A 59 2.27 0.28 -3.56
N SER A 60 3.29 -0.19 -2.83
CA SER A 60 3.39 -1.56 -2.35
C SER A 60 4.37 -1.69 -1.19
N ARG A 61 4.22 -2.74 -0.37
CA ARG A 61 5.19 -3.12 0.66
C ARG A 61 6.61 -3.25 0.12
N LYS A 62 6.80 -3.89 -1.04
CA LYS A 62 8.13 -4.02 -1.66
C LYS A 62 8.78 -2.65 -1.90
N LYS A 63 8.01 -1.68 -2.38
CA LYS A 63 8.49 -0.32 -2.61
C LYS A 63 8.79 0.42 -1.30
N ALA A 64 8.01 0.18 -0.25
CA ALA A 64 8.30 0.71 1.08
C ALA A 64 9.63 0.16 1.65
N GLU A 65 9.89 -1.14 1.49
CA GLU A 65 11.16 -1.76 1.90
C GLU A 65 12.35 -1.19 1.10
N GLU A 66 12.22 -0.99 -0.21
CA GLU A 66 13.26 -0.32 -1.02
C GLU A 66 13.60 1.08 -0.50
N ALA A 67 12.61 1.85 -0.04
CA ALA A 67 12.83 3.16 0.58
C ALA A 67 13.53 3.05 1.95
N LEU A 68 13.14 2.07 2.78
CA LEU A 68 13.77 1.80 4.07
C LEU A 68 15.22 1.33 3.92
N ASP A 69 15.52 0.52 2.90
CA ASP A 69 16.89 0.09 2.59
C ASP A 69 17.76 1.29 2.22
N LEU A 70 17.26 2.20 1.38
CA LEU A 70 17.98 3.43 1.05
C LEU A 70 18.23 4.31 2.28
N LEU A 71 17.22 4.44 3.16
CA LEU A 71 17.37 5.18 4.41
C LEU A 71 18.39 4.51 5.34
N ARG A 72 18.39 3.17 5.42
CA ARG A 72 19.34 2.40 6.22
C ARG A 72 20.77 2.53 5.71
N LEU A 73 20.97 2.55 4.39
CA LEU A 73 22.28 2.82 3.78
C LEU A 73 22.77 4.22 4.13
N THR A 74 21.88 5.21 4.11
CA THR A 74 22.21 6.61 4.44
C THR A 74 22.55 6.80 5.92
N LEU A 75 21.80 6.18 6.82
CA LEU A 75 21.97 6.33 8.27
C LEU A 75 22.97 5.34 8.88
N GLY A 76 23.41 4.32 8.13
CA GLY A 76 24.23 3.19 8.59
C GLY A 76 23.44 2.15 9.39
N SER A 77 22.53 2.57 10.26
CA SER A 77 21.63 1.66 10.98
C SER A 77 20.23 2.24 11.12
N LEU A 78 19.21 1.40 10.88
CA LEU A 78 17.81 1.74 11.08
C LEU A 78 17.06 0.48 11.52
N LYS A 79 16.63 0.44 12.78
CA LYS A 79 15.84 -0.68 13.32
C LYS A 79 14.37 -0.33 13.26
N VAL A 80 13.70 -0.84 12.23
CA VAL A 80 12.26 -0.68 12.04
C VAL A 80 11.64 -2.03 11.73
N THR A 81 10.40 -2.19 12.15
CA THR A 81 9.55 -3.33 11.81
C THR A 81 8.22 -2.79 11.31
N PRO A 82 7.59 -3.48 10.34
CA PRO A 82 6.22 -3.16 9.98
C PRO A 82 5.31 -3.20 11.21
N MET A 83 4.26 -2.39 11.16
CA MET A 83 3.25 -2.37 12.19
C MET A 83 2.55 -3.73 12.29
N ALA A 84 2.26 -4.15 13.52
CA ALA A 84 1.54 -5.38 13.81
C ALA A 84 0.42 -5.09 14.80
N THR A 85 -0.74 -5.68 14.56
CA THR A 85 -1.93 -5.55 15.42
C THR A 85 -2.29 -6.90 16.02
N SER A 86 -3.06 -6.88 17.11
CA SER A 86 -3.47 -8.11 17.80
C SER A 86 -4.53 -8.86 16.98
N ASP A 87 -5.50 -8.11 16.46
CA ASP A 87 -6.50 -8.61 15.54
C ASP A 87 -6.03 -8.46 14.10
N ARG A 88 -6.40 -9.44 13.27
CA ARG A 88 -6.16 -9.41 11.84
C ARG A 88 -7.05 -8.34 11.18
N PRO A 89 -6.53 -7.49 10.28
CA PRO A 89 -7.34 -6.51 9.54
C PRO A 89 -8.53 -7.15 8.83
N THR A 90 -8.33 -8.34 8.26
CA THR A 90 -9.40 -9.11 7.61
C THR A 90 -10.55 -9.45 8.55
N ALA A 91 -10.28 -9.74 9.82
CA ALA A 91 -11.31 -10.02 10.81
C ALA A 91 -12.13 -8.77 11.16
N LEU A 92 -11.47 -7.61 11.35
CA LEU A 92 -12.15 -6.34 11.57
C LEU A 92 -13.03 -5.97 10.37
N MET A 93 -12.45 -5.97 9.16
CA MET A 93 -13.15 -5.60 7.93
C MET A 93 -14.37 -6.50 7.67
N THR A 94 -14.21 -7.82 7.86
CA THR A 94 -15.32 -8.78 7.70
C THR A 94 -16.44 -8.50 8.71
N ARG A 95 -16.09 -8.21 9.98
CA ARG A 95 -17.07 -7.91 11.03
C ARG A 95 -17.82 -6.60 10.76
N TRP A 96 -17.13 -5.58 10.23
CA TRP A 96 -17.74 -4.31 9.85
C TRP A 96 -18.70 -4.43 8.67
N LEU A 97 -18.40 -5.30 7.70
CA LEU A 97 -19.34 -5.62 6.63
C LEU A 97 -20.54 -6.42 7.15
N ALA A 98 -20.33 -7.38 8.05
CA ALA A 98 -21.39 -8.26 8.55
C ALA A 98 -22.41 -7.55 9.44
N ALA A 99 -22.00 -6.55 10.22
CA ALA A 99 -22.90 -5.86 11.14
C ALA A 99 -22.55 -4.37 11.28
N SER A 100 -23.52 -3.50 10.98
CA SER A 100 -23.37 -2.06 11.19
C SER A 100 -23.17 -1.67 12.65
N THR A 101 -23.70 -2.47 13.59
CA THR A 101 -23.53 -2.27 15.05
C THR A 101 -22.11 -2.51 15.56
N GLU A 102 -21.26 -3.18 14.78
CA GLU A 102 -19.85 -3.45 15.14
C GLU A 102 -18.90 -2.32 14.69
N ARG A 103 -19.42 -1.33 13.96
CA ARG A 103 -18.65 -0.19 13.47
C ARG A 103 -18.45 0.80 14.62
N ALA A 104 -17.21 1.26 14.78
CA ALA A 104 -16.90 2.26 15.78
C ALA A 104 -17.57 3.60 15.44
N GLU A 105 -17.90 4.39 16.46
CA GLU A 105 -18.53 5.69 16.29
C GLU A 105 -17.68 6.61 15.39
N GLY A 106 -18.32 7.26 14.42
CA GLY A 106 -17.65 8.14 13.47
C GLY A 106 -16.86 7.43 12.37
N TRP A 107 -16.91 6.10 12.30
CA TRP A 107 -16.43 5.31 11.17
C TRP A 107 -17.59 4.87 10.28
N ALA A 108 -17.39 5.00 8.97
CA ALA A 108 -18.35 4.58 7.96
C ALA A 108 -17.67 3.71 6.90
N LEU A 109 -18.46 2.87 6.23
CA LEU A 109 -18.03 2.19 5.03
C LEU A 109 -18.00 3.17 3.85
N GLY A 110 -17.07 2.95 2.93
CA GLY A 110 -17.16 3.49 1.58
C GLY A 110 -17.88 2.52 0.66
N GLU A 111 -17.56 2.57 -0.63
CA GLU A 111 -18.27 1.81 -1.68
C GLU A 111 -17.38 0.75 -2.34
N PHE A 112 -16.38 0.25 -1.62
CA PHE A 112 -15.44 -0.73 -2.16
C PHE A 112 -15.07 -1.79 -1.13
N CYS A 113 -15.14 -3.05 -1.55
CA CYS A 113 -14.56 -4.17 -0.81
C CYS A 113 -13.96 -5.23 -1.75
N GLN A 114 -13.01 -6.00 -1.24
CA GLN A 114 -12.56 -7.25 -1.83
C GLN A 114 -12.88 -8.40 -0.89
N LEU A 115 -13.51 -9.45 -1.43
CA LEU A 115 -13.92 -10.64 -0.71
C LEU A 115 -13.25 -11.87 -1.31
N GLU A 116 -12.69 -12.72 -0.45
CA GLU A 116 -11.95 -13.91 -0.85
C GLU A 116 -12.26 -15.09 0.07
N SER A 117 -11.92 -16.29 -0.38
CA SER A 117 -12.02 -17.48 0.48
C SER A 117 -10.89 -17.47 1.51
N PRO A 118 -11.15 -17.90 2.76
CA PRO A 118 -10.11 -18.02 3.78
C PRO A 118 -8.93 -18.90 3.37
N SER A 119 -9.16 -19.83 2.43
CA SER A 119 -8.13 -20.72 1.90
C SER A 119 -7.27 -20.09 0.78
N GLY A 120 -7.69 -18.94 0.23
CA GLY A 120 -7.06 -18.31 -0.93
C GLY A 120 -7.21 -19.07 -2.26
N ASN A 121 -7.87 -20.23 -2.25
CA ASN A 121 -7.99 -21.10 -3.43
C ASN A 121 -9.20 -20.78 -4.30
N ASP A 122 -10.18 -20.06 -3.75
CA ASP A 122 -11.32 -19.58 -4.54
C ASP A 122 -11.02 -18.18 -5.08
N GLY A 123 -11.62 -17.85 -6.23
CA GLY A 123 -11.44 -16.55 -6.87
C GLY A 123 -11.80 -15.36 -5.96
N VAL A 124 -11.19 -14.21 -6.25
CA VAL A 124 -11.42 -12.94 -5.55
C VAL A 124 -12.61 -12.21 -6.17
N ILE A 125 -13.54 -11.76 -5.32
CA ILE A 125 -14.65 -10.88 -5.71
C ILE A 125 -14.26 -9.46 -5.36
N LYS A 126 -14.32 -8.55 -6.33
CA LYS A 126 -14.08 -7.11 -6.11
C LYS A 126 -15.34 -6.36 -6.45
N VAL A 127 -15.79 -5.55 -5.51
CA VAL A 127 -16.97 -4.71 -5.69
C VAL A 127 -16.57 -3.26 -5.51
N SER A 128 -17.12 -2.39 -6.34
CA SER A 128 -16.79 -0.96 -6.41
C SER A 128 -18.05 -0.19 -6.75
N GLU A 129 -18.25 0.98 -6.16
CA GLU A 129 -19.40 1.86 -6.40
C GLU A 129 -20.74 1.18 -6.08
N VAL A 130 -20.79 0.45 -4.97
CA VAL A 130 -22.01 -0.19 -4.45
C VAL A 130 -22.23 0.12 -2.98
N ASP A 131 -23.48 -0.03 -2.55
CA ASP A 131 -23.82 -0.10 -1.14
C ASP A 131 -23.25 -1.39 -0.52
N LEU A 132 -22.35 -1.24 0.44
CA LEU A 132 -21.72 -2.38 1.12
C LEU A 132 -22.60 -3.01 2.20
N ASP A 133 -23.74 -2.39 2.54
CA ASP A 133 -24.76 -2.94 3.42
C ASP A 133 -25.80 -3.81 2.68
N SER A 134 -25.61 -4.04 1.38
CA SER A 134 -26.57 -4.76 0.54
C SER A 134 -26.64 -6.27 0.83
N ASP A 135 -27.79 -6.88 0.52
CA ASP A 135 -28.01 -8.33 0.67
C ASP A 135 -27.00 -9.16 -0.15
N GLU A 136 -26.53 -8.65 -1.30
CA GLU A 136 -25.52 -9.31 -2.12
C GLU A 136 -24.19 -9.46 -1.38
N ILE A 137 -23.77 -8.43 -0.64
CA ILE A 137 -22.56 -8.50 0.18
C ILE A 137 -22.76 -9.49 1.32
N GLN A 138 -23.91 -9.45 2.00
CA GLN A 138 -24.22 -10.39 3.08
C GLN A 138 -24.20 -11.85 2.60
N GLN A 139 -24.77 -12.16 1.43
CA GLN A 139 -24.73 -13.50 0.85
C GLN A 139 -23.31 -14.02 0.61
N HIS A 140 -22.39 -13.15 0.20
CA HIS A 140 -21.00 -13.53 0.04
C HIS A 140 -20.31 -13.85 1.38
N LEU A 141 -20.61 -13.07 2.43
CA LEU A 141 -20.10 -13.31 3.77
C LEU A 141 -20.67 -14.60 4.38
N ASP A 142 -21.98 -14.83 4.24
CA ASP A 142 -22.67 -16.07 4.66
C ASP A 142 -22.11 -17.30 3.94
N GLY A 143 -21.67 -17.12 2.68
CA GLY A 143 -20.92 -18.12 1.91
C GLY A 143 -19.50 -18.40 2.43
N GLY A 144 -19.09 -17.78 3.53
CA GLY A 144 -17.80 -17.99 4.20
C GLY A 144 -16.66 -17.14 3.64
N ARG A 145 -16.94 -16.14 2.79
CA ARG A 145 -15.90 -15.23 2.31
C ARG A 145 -15.52 -14.23 3.39
N ILE A 146 -14.24 -13.85 3.39
CA ILE A 146 -13.69 -12.83 4.26
C ILE A 146 -13.27 -11.61 3.44
N CYS A 147 -13.27 -10.44 4.08
CA CYS A 147 -12.85 -9.21 3.46
C CYS A 147 -11.33 -9.03 3.56
N SER A 148 -10.66 -8.86 2.41
CA SER A 148 -9.22 -8.61 2.32
C SER A 148 -8.86 -7.16 1.99
N ALA A 149 -9.84 -6.35 1.57
CA ALA A 149 -9.70 -4.91 1.46
C ALA A 149 -11.05 -4.22 1.62
N LEU A 150 -11.08 -3.10 2.35
CA LEU A 150 -12.32 -2.36 2.63
C LEU A 150 -12.07 -0.86 2.54
N SER A 151 -12.94 -0.16 1.82
CA SER A 151 -12.99 1.30 1.89
C SER A 151 -13.72 1.71 3.16
N ILE A 152 -13.06 2.55 3.94
CA ILE A 152 -13.56 3.09 5.21
C ILE A 152 -13.32 4.59 5.25
N ALA A 153 -14.16 5.30 5.98
CA ALA A 153 -14.03 6.74 6.18
C ALA A 153 -14.17 7.07 7.66
N ARG A 154 -13.27 7.92 8.15
CA ARG A 154 -13.41 8.58 9.44
C ARG A 154 -14.05 9.95 9.20
N THR A 155 -15.30 10.11 9.65
CA THR A 155 -16.11 11.30 9.38
C THR A 155 -15.39 12.59 9.79
N GLY A 156 -15.34 13.57 8.89
CA GLY A 156 -14.68 14.86 9.13
C GLY A 156 -13.16 14.83 9.07
N GLN A 157 -12.54 13.71 8.67
CA GLN A 157 -11.08 13.58 8.62
C GLN A 157 -10.59 13.06 7.29
N LEU A 158 -10.75 11.77 7.00
CA LEU A 158 -10.28 11.16 5.76
C LEU A 158 -10.99 9.85 5.43
N ALA A 159 -10.98 9.50 4.14
CA ALA A 159 -11.35 8.20 3.61
C ALA A 159 -10.10 7.45 3.10
N MET A 160 -10.12 6.13 3.17
CA MET A 160 -9.02 5.28 2.73
C MET A 160 -9.51 3.84 2.44
N GLN A 161 -8.70 3.08 1.73
CA GLN A 161 -8.86 1.64 1.57
C GLN A 161 -7.85 0.93 2.47
N LEU A 162 -8.34 0.27 3.52
CA LEU A 162 -7.56 -0.63 4.35
C LEU A 162 -7.33 -1.94 3.59
N GLN A 163 -6.11 -2.46 3.67
CA GLN A 163 -5.74 -3.77 3.13
C GLN A 163 -5.51 -4.77 4.28
N ASP A 164 -5.50 -6.05 3.95
CA ASP A 164 -5.17 -7.17 4.84
C ASP A 164 -3.78 -7.05 5.50
N ASP A 165 -2.83 -6.42 4.82
CA ASP A 165 -1.45 -6.19 5.26
C ASP A 165 -1.23 -4.87 6.03
N LEU A 166 -2.32 -4.22 6.48
CA LEU A 166 -2.37 -2.86 7.08
C LEU A 166 -1.96 -1.74 6.12
N GLY A 167 -1.75 -2.03 4.84
CA GLY A 167 -1.54 -1.01 3.82
C GLY A 167 -2.77 -0.09 3.71
N LEU A 168 -2.52 1.21 3.60
CA LEU A 168 -3.55 2.22 3.38
C LEU A 168 -3.42 2.73 1.94
N LYS A 169 -4.49 2.61 1.17
CA LYS A 169 -4.54 3.05 -0.24
C LYS A 169 -5.63 4.09 -0.43
N LYS A 170 -5.51 4.87 -1.51
CA LYS A 170 -6.50 5.89 -1.90
C LYS A 170 -6.91 6.81 -0.73
N ILE A 171 -5.92 7.28 0.03
CA ILE A 171 -6.16 8.22 1.12
C ILE A 171 -6.70 9.51 0.51
N LYS A 172 -7.85 9.97 0.99
CA LYS A 172 -8.49 11.22 0.60
C LYS A 172 -8.90 11.96 1.86
N PHE A 173 -8.31 13.13 2.10
CA PHE A 173 -8.71 14.00 3.21
C PHE A 173 -10.06 14.66 2.92
N ASP A 174 -10.83 14.91 3.98
CA ASP A 174 -12.09 15.64 3.91
C ASP A 174 -11.83 17.11 3.56
N ASP A 175 -12.68 17.71 2.73
CA ASP A 175 -12.48 19.09 2.25
C ASP A 175 -12.47 20.08 3.42
N ALA A 176 -13.27 19.82 4.45
CA ALA A 176 -13.30 20.63 5.68
C ALA A 176 -11.95 20.66 6.42
N LEU A 177 -11.12 19.62 6.29
CA LEU A 177 -9.78 19.61 6.87
C LEU A 177 -8.81 20.49 6.06
N LEU A 178 -9.05 20.60 4.75
CA LEU A 178 -8.20 21.32 3.80
C LEU A 178 -8.45 22.83 3.79
N GLU A 179 -9.63 23.27 4.22
CA GLU A 179 -10.01 24.70 4.28
C GLU A 179 -9.11 25.56 5.19
N HIS A 180 -8.32 24.94 6.08
CA HIS A 180 -7.41 25.62 7.00
C HIS A 180 -5.96 25.76 6.49
N ALA A 181 -5.66 25.29 5.28
CA ALA A 181 -4.33 25.42 4.69
C ALA A 181 -4.11 26.84 4.14
N ASP A 182 -3.58 27.74 4.96
CA ASP A 182 -3.03 29.02 4.47
C ASP A 182 -1.66 28.74 3.85
N SER A 183 -1.64 28.60 2.52
CA SER A 183 -0.43 28.23 1.78
C SER A 183 0.22 29.47 1.17
N GLY A 184 1.52 29.62 1.40
CA GLY A 184 2.32 30.65 0.73
C GLY A 184 2.38 30.45 -0.80
N ASP A 185 2.92 31.43 -1.51
CA ASP A 185 2.94 31.42 -2.98
C ASP A 185 3.93 30.41 -3.60
N ASP A 186 4.91 29.93 -2.83
CA ASP A 186 5.93 29.00 -3.33
C ASP A 186 5.65 27.52 -3.00
N GLU A 187 6.24 26.63 -3.80
CA GLU A 187 6.04 25.18 -3.71
C GLU A 187 6.50 24.59 -2.37
N ALA A 188 7.57 25.13 -1.76
CA ALA A 188 8.07 24.63 -0.49
C ALA A 188 7.12 25.01 0.66
N SER A 189 6.61 26.24 0.66
CA SER A 189 5.61 26.70 1.62
C SER A 189 4.30 25.92 1.52
N ARG A 190 3.85 25.61 0.29
CA ARG A 190 2.68 24.75 0.04
C ARG A 190 2.87 23.34 0.59
N PHE A 191 4.01 22.73 0.29
CA PHE A 191 4.34 21.39 0.78
C PHE A 191 4.39 21.35 2.31
N ASP A 192 4.99 22.35 2.96
CA ASP A 192 5.06 22.42 4.42
C ASP A 192 3.67 22.56 5.05
N ALA A 193 2.81 23.44 4.49
CA ALA A 193 1.44 23.62 4.94
C ALA A 193 0.61 22.32 4.81
N ASP A 194 0.69 21.65 3.65
CA ASP A 194 0.03 20.37 3.42
C ASP A 194 0.53 19.30 4.40
N ALA A 195 1.85 19.18 4.58
CA ALA A 195 2.45 18.22 5.49
C ALA A 195 2.03 18.48 6.96
N HIS A 196 1.91 19.75 7.35
CA HIS A 196 1.48 20.16 8.68
C HIS A 196 0.04 19.74 9.01
N ILE A 197 -0.83 19.62 8.00
CA ILE A 197 -2.23 19.23 8.17
C ILE A 197 -2.41 17.73 7.96
N HIS A 198 -1.88 17.19 6.85
CA HIS A 198 -2.11 15.81 6.44
C HIS A 198 -1.44 14.79 7.36
N ILE A 199 -0.18 15.03 7.77
CA ILE A 199 0.57 14.04 8.57
C ILE A 199 -0.07 13.84 9.95
N PRO A 200 -0.40 14.90 10.72
CA PRO A 200 -1.05 14.71 12.02
C PRO A 200 -2.45 14.10 11.92
N ALA A 201 -3.24 14.49 10.91
CA ALA A 201 -4.57 13.93 10.69
C ALA A 201 -4.49 12.43 10.36
N LEU A 202 -3.60 12.04 9.45
CA LEU A 202 -3.36 10.64 9.12
C LEU A 202 -2.88 9.87 10.35
N ALA A 203 -1.93 10.40 11.11
CA ALA A 203 -1.41 9.75 12.31
C ALA A 203 -2.52 9.50 13.34
N ALA A 204 -3.38 10.48 13.60
CA ALA A 204 -4.49 10.36 14.55
C ALA A 204 -5.49 9.26 14.12
N VAL A 205 -5.87 9.23 12.84
CA VAL A 205 -6.77 8.20 12.30
C VAL A 205 -6.13 6.81 12.36
N VAL A 206 -4.83 6.71 12.09
CA VAL A 206 -4.08 5.46 12.21
C VAL A 206 -3.99 4.98 13.66
N GLU A 207 -3.77 5.86 14.64
CA GLU A 207 -3.80 5.52 16.07
C GLU A 207 -5.15 4.93 16.50
N GLU A 208 -6.24 5.54 16.05
CA GLU A 208 -7.60 5.05 16.30
C GLU A 208 -7.81 3.68 15.63
N LEU A 209 -7.41 3.52 14.36
CA LEU A 209 -7.54 2.26 13.64
C LEU A 209 -6.75 1.12 14.29
N ILE A 210 -5.53 1.37 14.74
CA ILE A 210 -4.72 0.38 15.47
C ILE A 210 -5.41 -0.01 16.78
N THR A 211 -6.02 0.95 17.47
CA THR A 211 -6.78 0.70 18.70
C THR A 211 -7.95 -0.23 18.43
N LEU A 212 -8.66 -0.03 17.32
CA LEU A 212 -9.77 -0.89 16.87
C LEU A 212 -9.32 -2.29 16.43
N LEU A 213 -8.08 -2.43 15.95
CA LEU A 213 -7.43 -3.69 15.60
C LEU A 213 -6.76 -4.39 16.79
N GLY A 214 -7.11 -3.99 18.01
CA GLY A 214 -6.66 -4.62 19.24
C GLY A 214 -5.33 -4.07 19.75
N VAL A 215 -5.39 -3.47 20.94
CA VAL A 215 -4.26 -2.90 21.69
C VAL A 215 -3.20 -3.95 22.00
N ASN A 216 -1.98 -3.76 21.49
CA ASN A 216 -0.79 -4.25 22.17
C ASN A 216 0.01 -3.04 22.67
N GLN A 217 -0.25 -2.64 23.92
CA GLN A 217 0.67 -1.85 24.73
C GLN A 217 1.91 -2.69 25.07
N SER A 218 2.71 -3.06 24.07
CA SER A 218 4.01 -3.70 24.29
C SER A 218 4.98 -3.44 23.15
N LEU A 219 5.33 -2.17 22.96
CA LEU A 219 6.69 -1.82 22.50
C LEU A 219 7.21 -0.71 23.43
N ARG A 220 7.58 -1.13 24.64
CA ARG A 220 8.62 -0.44 25.42
C ARG A 220 9.96 -0.71 24.77
#